data_AF-A0A511DTN7-F1
#
_entry.id   AF-A0A511DTN7-F1
#
_cell.length_a   1.000
_cell.length_b   1.000
_cell.length_c   1.000
_cell.angle_alpha   90.00
_cell.angle_beta   90.00
_cell.angle_gamma   90.00
#
_symmetry.space_group_name_H-M   'P 1'
#
loop_
_entity.id
_entity.type
_entity.pdbx_description
1 polymer ?
#
loop_
_entity_poly.entity_id
_entity_poly.type
_entity_poly.pdbx_seq_one_letter_code
_entity_poly.pdbx_strand_id
1 'polypeptide(L)'
;MNDSKEYLDFFNQTYKDPSKHSGYSTNSNLRFESRSDALDVKNMLIEKSPSAKYYDFSVEYINPNKSMQVGWYITVRKADKPTQTKPVNHSENNNQQPKK
;
A
#
# COMPACT_ATOMS: atom_id res chain seq x y z
N MET A 1 10.85 14.99 -3.29
CA MET A 1 11.14 13.55 -3.46
C MET A 1 12.05 13.07 -2.34
N ASN A 2 11.50 13.06 -1.12
CA ASN A 2 12.08 12.37 0.04
C ASN A 2 11.02 11.48 0.74
N ASP A 3 9.82 11.47 0.17
CA ASP A 3 8.58 11.02 0.79
C ASP A 3 8.52 9.48 0.84
N SER A 4 9.09 8.81 -0.17
CA SER A 4 9.14 7.33 -0.22
C SER A 4 9.90 6.72 0.95
N LYS A 5 10.95 7.39 1.45
CA LYS A 5 11.71 6.91 2.62
C LYS A 5 10.90 7.10 3.89
N GLU A 6 10.22 8.23 4.04
CA GLU A 6 9.36 8.52 5.19
C GLU A 6 8.20 7.52 5.30
N TYR A 7 7.56 7.15 4.19
CA TYR A 7 6.51 6.12 4.20
C TYR A 7 7.06 4.75 4.59
N LEU A 8 8.25 4.38 4.12
CA LEU A 8 8.90 3.11 4.45
C LEU A 8 9.30 3.06 5.93
N ASP A 9 9.93 4.11 6.45
CA ASP A 9 10.34 4.22 7.85
C ASP A 9 9.12 4.21 8.77
N PHE A 10 8.09 4.99 8.43
CA PHE A 10 6.81 4.98 9.14
C PHE A 10 6.18 3.58 9.17
N PHE A 11 6.12 2.90 8.02
CA PHE A 11 5.54 1.56 7.94
C PHE A 11 6.34 0.56 8.77
N ASN A 12 7.66 0.57 8.64
CA ASN A 12 8.54 -0.32 9.39
C ASN A 12 8.46 -0.07 10.91
N GLN A 13 8.34 1.17 11.34
CA GLN A 13 8.19 1.50 12.75
C GLN A 13 6.82 1.10 13.29
N THR A 14 5.76 1.41 12.54
CA THR A 14 4.37 1.19 12.95
C THR A 14 4.05 -0.29 12.93
N TYR A 15 4.33 -0.98 11.82
CA TYR A 15 3.92 -2.35 11.54
C TYR A 15 5.01 -3.40 11.81
N LYS A 16 6.02 -3.07 12.64
CA LYS A 16 7.10 -4.03 13.02
C LYS A 16 6.59 -5.28 13.72
N ASP A 17 5.45 -5.20 14.41
CA ASP A 17 4.92 -6.27 15.25
C ASP A 17 3.47 -6.60 14.84
N PRO A 18 3.27 -7.61 13.99
CA PRO A 18 1.95 -8.02 13.53
C PRO A 18 0.99 -8.48 14.64
N SER A 19 1.49 -8.74 15.85
CA SER A 19 0.62 -9.09 16.98
C SER A 19 -0.14 -7.88 17.54
N LYS A 20 0.33 -6.65 17.27
CA LYS A 20 -0.21 -5.40 17.83
C LYS A 20 -1.21 -4.67 16.95
N HIS A 21 -1.47 -5.15 15.74
CA HIS A 21 -2.42 -4.52 14.81
C HIS A 21 -3.71 -5.33 14.69
N SER A 22 -4.84 -4.64 14.81
CA SER A 22 -6.15 -5.18 14.45
C SER A 22 -6.18 -5.52 12.96
N GLY A 23 -7.00 -6.51 12.57
CA GLY A 23 -7.03 -7.08 11.22
C GLY A 23 -7.23 -6.10 10.07
N TYR A 24 -7.66 -4.86 10.33
CA TYR A 24 -7.73 -3.75 9.37
C TYR A 24 -7.17 -2.47 9.99
N SER A 25 -6.27 -1.80 9.28
CA SER A 25 -5.72 -0.49 9.65
C SER A 25 -5.73 0.45 8.45
N THR A 26 -6.30 1.64 8.64
CA THR A 26 -6.20 2.76 7.71
C THR A 26 -5.47 3.89 8.43
N ASN A 27 -4.38 4.40 7.86
CA ASN A 27 -3.59 5.45 8.48
C ASN A 27 -3.56 6.71 7.60
N SER A 28 -3.82 7.87 8.19
CA SER A 28 -3.78 9.17 7.51
C SER A 28 -2.42 9.51 6.90
N ASN A 29 -1.33 8.95 7.44
CA ASN A 29 0.01 9.09 6.88
C ASN A 29 0.22 8.29 5.59
N LEU A 30 -0.75 7.48 5.15
CA LEU A 30 -0.73 6.77 3.87
C LEU A 30 -1.86 7.25 2.96
N ARG A 31 -2.12 8.58 2.98
CA ARG A 31 -3.09 9.27 2.11
C ARG A 31 -2.38 9.91 0.93
N PHE A 32 -2.99 9.79 -0.24
CA PHE A 32 -2.50 10.28 -1.52
C PHE A 32 -3.62 10.98 -2.28
N GLU A 33 -3.23 11.94 -3.12
CA GLU A 33 -4.16 12.64 -4.02
C GLU A 33 -4.43 11.83 -5.29
N SER A 34 -3.41 11.12 -5.78
CA SER A 34 -3.53 10.26 -6.94
C SER A 34 -3.49 8.77 -6.56
N ARG A 35 -4.20 7.96 -7.36
CA ARG A 35 -4.16 6.50 -7.23
C ARG A 35 -2.79 5.94 -7.61
N SER A 36 -2.12 6.54 -8.60
CA SER A 36 -0.81 6.09 -9.08
C SER A 36 0.25 6.24 -7.98
N ASP A 37 0.29 7.37 -7.28
CA ASP A 37 1.26 7.58 -6.20
C ASP A 37 1.02 6.59 -5.05
N ALA A 38 -0.25 6.34 -4.70
CA ALA A 38 -0.61 5.34 -3.71
C ALA A 38 -0.15 3.93 -4.12
N LEU A 39 -0.28 3.58 -5.41
CA LEU A 39 0.16 2.29 -5.94
C LEU A 39 1.69 2.16 -5.95
N ASP A 40 2.40 3.21 -6.33
CA ASP A 40 3.87 3.23 -6.36
C ASP A 40 4.43 3.06 -4.95
N VAL A 41 3.89 3.80 -3.97
CA VAL A 41 4.30 3.64 -2.56
C VAL A 41 3.90 2.26 -2.03
N LYS A 42 2.71 1.74 -2.36
CA LYS A 42 2.30 0.38 -1.97
C LYS A 42 3.29 -0.66 -2.49
N ASN A 43 3.66 -0.60 -3.78
CA ASN A 43 4.61 -1.54 -4.38
C ASN A 43 5.99 -1.42 -3.72
N MET A 44 6.45 -0.19 -3.48
CA MET A 44 7.70 0.07 -2.76
C MET A 44 7.69 -0.52 -1.34
N LEU A 45 6.59 -0.38 -0.59
CA LEU A 45 6.45 -0.98 0.74
C LEU A 45 6.52 -2.51 0.68
N ILE A 46 5.85 -3.13 -0.29
CA ILE A 46 5.87 -4.58 -0.50
C ILE A 46 7.29 -5.08 -0.81
N GLU A 47 8.04 -4.33 -1.63
CA GLU A 47 9.39 -4.71 -2.05
C GLU A 47 10.45 -4.48 -0.97
N LYS A 48 10.35 -3.37 -0.23
CA LYS A 48 11.42 -2.91 0.65
C LYS A 48 11.18 -3.15 2.13
N SER A 49 9.93 -3.31 2.58
CA SER A 49 9.66 -3.55 3.99
C SER A 49 9.81 -5.03 4.34
N PRO A 50 10.66 -5.39 5.32
CA PRO A 50 10.76 -6.77 5.80
C PRO A 50 9.47 -7.25 6.50
N SER A 51 8.63 -6.32 6.95
CA SER A 51 7.37 -6.60 7.62
C SER A 51 6.20 -6.76 6.67
N ALA A 52 6.30 -6.28 5.41
CA ALA A 52 5.20 -6.30 4.45
C ALA A 52 4.63 -7.70 4.20
N LYS A 53 5.46 -8.75 4.26
CA LYS A 53 5.02 -10.15 4.10
C LYS A 53 3.94 -10.62 5.10
N TYR A 54 3.74 -9.89 6.21
CA TYR A 54 2.71 -10.24 7.20
C TYR A 54 1.39 -9.50 6.99
N TYR A 55 1.29 -8.71 5.92
CA TYR A 55 0.15 -7.86 5.68
C TYR A 55 -0.30 -7.91 4.22
N ASP A 56 -1.61 -7.81 4.03
CA ASP A 56 -2.23 -7.58 2.74
C ASP A 56 -2.48 -6.09 2.55
N PHE A 57 -2.04 -5.57 1.40
CA PHE A 57 -2.14 -4.16 1.06
C PHE A 57 -3.26 -3.95 0.04
N SER A 58 -4.05 -2.91 0.23
CA SER A 58 -5.04 -2.46 -0.74
C SER A 58 -4.96 -0.94 -0.91
N VAL A 59 -5.47 -0.45 -2.05
CA VAL A 59 -5.56 0.98 -2.32
C VAL A 59 -7.04 1.30 -2.52
N GLU A 60 -7.59 2.07 -1.59
CA GLU A 60 -9.02 2.36 -1.51
C GLU A 60 -9.23 3.86 -1.57
N TYR A 61 -10.23 4.31 -2.33
CA TYR A 61 -10.65 5.71 -2.29
C TYR A 61 -11.63 5.89 -1.13
N ILE A 62 -11.22 6.64 -0.11
CA ILE A 62 -12.01 6.83 1.10
C ILE A 62 -12.53 8.27 1.09
N ASN A 63 -13.85 8.41 1.16
CA ASN A 63 -14.53 9.66 1.45
C ASN A 63 -15.11 9.59 2.87
N PRO A 64 -14.30 9.92 3.88
CA PRO A 64 -14.67 9.74 5.27
C PRO A 64 -15.68 10.80 5.72
N ASN A 65 -16.73 10.36 6.42
CA ASN A 65 -17.64 11.28 7.09
C ASN A 65 -16.96 11.86 8.34
N LYS A 66 -16.23 12.97 8.17
CA LYS A 66 -15.85 13.99 9.19
C LYS A 66 -14.51 13.87 9.96
N SER A 67 -13.69 12.83 9.84
CA SER A 67 -12.41 12.75 10.61
C SER A 67 -11.14 12.47 9.80
N MET A 68 -11.27 12.08 8.54
CA MET A 68 -10.13 11.85 7.66
C MET A 68 -10.26 12.76 6.43
N GLN A 69 -9.18 12.94 5.67
CA GLN A 69 -9.25 13.72 4.44
C GLN A 69 -9.75 12.83 3.30
N VAL A 70 -10.38 13.42 2.29
CA VAL A 70 -10.76 12.66 1.09
C VAL A 70 -9.49 12.32 0.29
N GLY A 71 -9.36 11.09 -0.17
CA GLY A 71 -8.23 10.69 -1.01
C GLY A 71 -8.10 9.19 -1.21
N TRP A 72 -6.99 8.81 -1.85
CA TRP A 72 -6.56 7.43 -1.99
C TRP A 72 -5.74 7.02 -0.78
N TYR A 73 -6.10 5.90 -0.16
CA TYR A 73 -5.45 5.40 1.03
C TYR A 73 -4.83 4.04 0.76
N ILE A 74 -3.63 3.81 1.28
CA ILE A 74 -3.11 2.45 1.42
C ILE A 74 -3.70 1.86 2.69
N THR A 75 -4.52 0.84 2.54
CA THR A 75 -5.11 0.07 3.65
C THR A 75 -4.29 -1.18 3.88
N VAL A 76 -4.06 -1.51 5.15
CA VAL A 76 -3.19 -2.61 5.57
C VAL A 76 -4.02 -3.58 6.40
N ARG A 77 -4.07 -4.84 6.00
CA ARG A 77 -4.73 -5.92 6.74
C ARG A 77 -3.71 -6.92 7.20
N LYS A 78 -3.91 -7.51 8.38
CA LYS A 78 -3.06 -8.62 8.81
C LYS A 78 -3.36 -9.83 7.94
N ALA A 79 -2.33 -10.43 7.37
CA ALA A 79 -2.48 -11.66 6.61
C ALA A 79 -2.56 -12.86 7.57
N ASP A 80 -3.50 -13.78 7.36
CA ASP A 80 -3.62 -15.02 8.14
C ASP A 80 -2.41 -15.95 7.94
N LYS A 81 -1.74 -15.84 6.79
CA LYS A 81 -0.49 -16.52 6.46
C LYS A 81 0.45 -15.50 5.82
N PRO A 82 1.78 -15.62 6.00
CA PRO A 82 2.71 -14.71 5.34
C PRO A 82 2.46 -14.72 3.84
N THR A 83 2.04 -13.57 3.30
CA THR A 83 1.76 -13.43 1.88
C THR A 83 3.10 -13.54 1.16
N GLN A 84 3.23 -14.55 0.29
CA GLN A 84 4.41 -14.69 -0.55
C GLN A 84 4.45 -13.42 -1.41
N THR A 85 5.41 -12.53 -1.14
CA THR A 85 5.64 -11.28 -1.86
C THR A 85 6.05 -11.66 -3.27
N LYS A 86 5.08 -11.97 -4.12
CA LYS A 86 5.32 -11.97 -5.56
C LYS A 86 5.45 -10.49 -5.92
N PRO A 87 6.62 -10.06 -6.42
CA PRO A 87 6.69 -8.76 -7.05
C PRO A 87 5.57 -8.75 -8.10
N VAL A 88 4.74 -7.71 -8.06
CA VAL A 88 3.82 -7.45 -9.16
C VAL A 88 4.75 -7.17 -10.33
N ASN A 89 5.01 -8.19 -11.15
CA ASN A 89 5.52 -7.94 -12.49
C ASN A 89 4.54 -6.93 -13.08
N HIS A 90 5.00 -5.69 -13.24
CA HIS A 90 4.46 -4.80 -14.24
C HIS A 90 4.63 -5.54 -15.56
N SER A 91 3.67 -6.40 -15.90
CA SER A 91 3.39 -6.68 -17.29
C SER A 91 2.90 -5.36 -17.84
N GLU A 92 3.83 -4.59 -18.40
CA GLU A 92 3.53 -3.70 -19.51
C GLU A 92 2.71 -4.51 -20.50
N ASN A 93 1.38 -4.42 -20.39
CA ASN A 93 0.51 -4.93 -21.44
C ASN A 93 0.54 -3.88 -22.55
N ASN A 94 1.64 -3.88 -23.28
CA ASN A 94 1.82 -3.20 -24.54
C ASN A 94 1.04 -4.00 -25.59
N ASN A 95 -0.28 -4.11 -25.42
CA ASN A 95 -1.15 -4.63 -26.46
C ASN A 95 -1.52 -3.45 -27.37
N GLN A 96 -0.63 -3.24 -28.33
CA GLN A 96 -0.94 -2.63 -29.61
C GLN A 96 -2.31 -3.16 -30.09
N GLN A 97 -3.26 -2.24 -30.28
CA GLN A 97 -4.45 -2.54 -31.06
C GLN A 97 -4.03 -2.87 -32.50
N PRO A 98 -4.39 -4.03 -33.08
CA PRO A 98 -4.55 -4.10 -34.52
C PRO A 98 -5.98 -3.63 -34.82
N LYS A 99 -6.11 -2.40 -35.33
CA LYS A 99 -7.34 -2.03 -36.05
C LYS A 99 -7.32 -2.77 -37.40
N LYS A 100 -8.38 -3.55 -37.65
CA LYS A 100 -8.76 -4.06 -38.96
C LYS A 100 -9.04 -2.93 -39.94
#